data_AF-M1XNW7-F1
#
_entry.id   AF-M1XNW7-F1
#
_cell.length_a   1.000
_cell.length_b   1.000
_cell.length_c   1.000
_cell.angle_alpha   90.00
_cell.angle_beta   90.00
_cell.angle_gamma   90.00
#
_symmetry.space_group_name_H-M   'P 1'
#
loop_
_entity.id
_entity.type
_entity.pdbx_description
1 polymer ?
#
loop_
_entity_poly.entity_id
_entity_poly.type
_entity_poly.pdbx_seq_one_letter_code
_entity_poly.pdbx_strand_id
1 'polypeptide(L)'
;MSASLATLTAVVSALTAIVGSFVAYLAYRGYRRNDSRRMRALSFGIVCIAVVPYVVDRVVDPVTGASDAVLIVFVTLSHAIGLAAIYTTFDR
;
A
#
# COMPACT_ATOMS: atom_id res chain seq x y z
N MET A 1 -23.05 -16.49 5.11
CA MET A 1 -22.27 -15.45 5.83
C MET A 1 -20.86 -15.23 5.27
N SER A 2 -20.20 -16.23 4.68
CA SER A 2 -18.87 -16.08 4.06
C SER A 2 -18.86 -15.16 2.84
N ALA A 3 -19.86 -15.29 1.94
CA ALA A 3 -19.93 -14.49 0.72
C ALA A 3 -20.08 -12.97 0.99
N SER A 4 -20.84 -12.57 2.01
CA SER A 4 -21.00 -11.16 2.38
C SER A 4 -19.73 -10.55 2.96
N LEU A 5 -18.97 -11.30 3.75
CA LEU A 5 -17.68 -10.85 4.30
C LEU A 5 -16.63 -10.71 3.21
N ALA A 6 -16.56 -11.68 2.28
CA ALA A 6 -15.64 -11.61 1.14
C ALA A 6 -15.91 -10.35 0.30
N THR A 7 -17.18 -10.07 -0.02
CA THR A 7 -17.55 -8.85 -0.76
C THR A 7 -17.22 -7.57 0.02
N LEU A 8 -17.47 -7.54 1.34
CA LEU A 8 -17.13 -6.39 2.18
C LEU A 8 -15.62 -6.13 2.23
N THR A 9 -14.82 -7.16 2.53
CA THR A 9 -13.35 -7.07 2.48
C THR A 9 -12.90 -6.61 1.10
N ALA A 10 -13.57 -7.10 0.05
CA ALA A 10 -13.20 -6.75 -1.31
C ALA A 10 -13.45 -5.27 -1.64
N VAL A 11 -14.59 -4.73 -1.21
CA VAL A 11 -14.94 -3.31 -1.39
C VAL A 11 -14.06 -2.42 -0.54
N VAL A 12 -13.87 -2.76 0.74
CA VAL A 12 -13.06 -1.97 1.68
C VAL A 12 -11.60 -1.92 1.23
N SER A 13 -11.00 -3.04 0.85
CA SER A 13 -9.62 -3.08 0.36
C SER A 13 -9.43 -2.27 -0.93
N ALA A 14 -10.39 -2.32 -1.85
CA ALA A 14 -10.37 -1.50 -3.06
C ALA A 14 -10.47 0.00 -2.73
N LEU A 15 -11.37 0.39 -1.84
CA LEU A 15 -11.49 1.77 -1.38
C LEU A 15 -10.19 2.24 -0.70
N THR A 16 -9.60 1.43 0.17
CA THR A 16 -8.30 1.73 0.80
C THR A 16 -7.20 1.93 -0.23
N ALA A 17 -7.12 1.08 -1.25
CA ALA A 17 -6.14 1.23 -2.33
C ALA A 17 -6.36 2.51 -3.14
N ILE A 18 -7.61 2.85 -3.46
CA ILE A 18 -7.98 4.08 -4.19
C ILE A 18 -7.61 5.32 -3.37
N VAL A 19 -8.04 5.38 -2.10
CA VAL A 19 -7.75 6.51 -1.21
C VAL A 19 -6.25 6.61 -0.96
N GLY A 20 -5.56 5.50 -0.69
CA GLY A 20 -4.12 5.44 -0.53
C GLY A 20 -3.37 5.93 -1.77
N SER A 21 -3.80 5.51 -2.96
CA SER A 21 -3.24 6.00 -4.23
C SER A 21 -3.43 7.50 -4.41
N PHE A 22 -4.61 8.02 -4.06
CA PHE A 22 -4.90 9.44 -4.11
C PHE A 22 -4.01 10.24 -3.14
N VAL A 23 -3.85 9.80 -1.90
CA VAL A 23 -2.96 10.45 -0.92
C VAL A 23 -1.50 10.36 -1.36
N ALA A 24 -1.05 9.20 -1.87
CA ALA A 24 0.29 9.04 -2.43
C ALA A 24 0.54 10.00 -3.59
N TYR A 25 -0.46 10.20 -4.47
CA TYR A 25 -0.40 11.17 -5.56
C TYR A 25 -0.32 12.61 -5.05
N LEU A 26 -1.08 12.97 -4.00
CA LEU A 26 -0.99 14.29 -3.38
C LEU A 26 0.41 14.53 -2.78
N ALA A 27 0.97 13.54 -2.09
CA ALA A 27 2.32 13.60 -1.56
C ALA A 27 3.37 13.74 -2.68
N TYR A 28 3.21 13.00 -3.79
CA TYR A 28 4.07 13.11 -4.96
C TYR A 28 3.97 14.49 -5.64
N ARG A 29 2.76 15.03 -5.78
CA ARG A 29 2.54 16.39 -6.30
C ARG A 29 3.19 17.44 -5.40
N GLY A 30 3.12 17.25 -4.08
CA GLY A 30 3.83 18.07 -3.09
C GLY A 30 5.35 18.01 -3.27
N TYR A 31 5.90 16.80 -3.49
CA TYR A 31 7.31 16.61 -3.83
C TYR A 31 7.69 17.37 -5.10
N ARG A 32 6.92 17.22 -6.19
CA ARG A 32 7.20 17.90 -7.47
C ARG A 32 7.18 19.43 -7.38
N ARG A 33 6.43 20.00 -6.42
CA ARG A 33 6.32 21.46 -6.23
C ARG A 33 7.39 22.05 -5.31
N ASN A 34 7.90 21.27 -4.36
CA ASN A 34 8.75 21.77 -3.28
C ASN A 34 10.10 21.04 -3.17
N ASP A 35 10.40 20.11 -4.08
CA ASP A 35 11.58 19.23 -4.11
C ASP A 35 11.93 18.55 -2.76
N SER A 36 10.91 18.39 -1.90
CA SER A 36 11.10 17.86 -0.56
C SER A 36 11.27 16.35 -0.59
N ARG A 37 12.51 15.88 -0.35
CA ARG A 37 12.82 14.44 -0.21
C ARG A 37 11.92 13.72 0.81
N ARG A 38 11.44 14.41 1.86
CA ARG A 38 10.49 13.84 2.84
C ARG A 38 9.16 13.47 2.18
N MET A 39 8.62 14.34 1.33
CA MET A 39 7.34 14.09 0.64
C MET A 39 7.42 12.91 -0.34
N ARG A 40 8.59 12.69 -0.96
CA ARG A 40 8.82 11.51 -1.80
C ARG A 40 8.81 10.21 -0.99
N ALA A 41 9.49 10.20 0.16
CA ALA A 41 9.52 9.05 1.05
C ALA A 41 8.12 8.76 1.63
N LEU A 42 7.35 9.79 1.97
CA LEU A 42 5.94 9.66 2.40
C LEU A 42 5.08 9.03 1.29
N SER A 43 5.15 9.56 0.07
CA SER A 43 4.41 9.03 -1.09
C SER A 43 4.72 7.54 -1.30
N PHE A 44 6.02 7.18 -1.29
CA PHE A 44 6.46 5.79 -1.43
C PHE A 44 5.92 4.91 -0.30
N GLY A 45 6.00 5.36 0.96
CA GLY A 45 5.51 4.60 2.10
C GLY A 45 4.00 4.32 2.04
N ILE A 46 3.20 5.30 1.58
CA ILE A 46 1.77 5.13 1.38
C ILE A 46 1.46 4.08 0.30
N VAL A 47 2.21 4.09 -0.81
CA VAL A 47 2.05 3.07 -1.87
C VAL A 47 2.33 1.68 -1.32
N CYS A 48 3.41 1.51 -0.57
CA CYS A 48 3.78 0.23 0.05
C CYS A 48 2.72 -0.28 1.04
N ILE A 49 2.08 0.60 1.80
CA ILE A 49 1.11 0.19 2.82
C ILE A 49 -0.29 -0.01 2.26
N ALA A 50 -0.75 0.82 1.32
CA ALA A 50 -2.14 0.82 0.89
C ALA A 50 -2.38 0.14 -0.46
N VAL A 51 -1.43 0.28 -1.40
CA VAL A 51 -1.62 -0.14 -2.79
C VAL A 51 -1.04 -1.52 -3.03
N VAL A 52 0.20 -1.75 -2.59
CA VAL A 52 0.89 -3.03 -2.80
C VAL A 52 0.11 -4.22 -2.20
N PRO A 53 -0.43 -4.17 -0.96
CA PRO A 53 -1.17 -5.31 -0.42
C PRO A 53 -2.43 -5.64 -1.22
N TYR A 54 -3.13 -4.63 -1.71
CA TYR A 54 -4.29 -4.83 -2.58
C TYR A 54 -3.91 -5.48 -3.92
N VAL A 55 -2.79 -5.05 -4.52
CA VAL A 55 -2.28 -5.67 -5.76
C VAL A 55 -1.85 -7.11 -5.52
N VAL A 56 -1.23 -7.41 -4.37
CA VAL A 56 -0.86 -8.78 -4.01
C VAL A 56 -2.10 -9.66 -3.89
N ASP A 57 -3.11 -9.21 -3.15
CA ASP A 57 -4.37 -9.93 -2.94
C ASP A 57 -5.18 -10.12 -4.25
N ARG A 58 -5.26 -9.11 -5.11
CA ARG A 58 -6.16 -9.12 -6.27
C ARG A 58 -5.55 -9.48 -7.60
N VAL A 59 -4.24 -9.42 -7.69
CA VAL A 59 -3.51 -9.66 -8.96
C VAL A 59 -2.52 -10.78 -8.79
N VAL A 60 -1.71 -10.77 -7.71
CA VAL A 60 -0.64 -11.76 -7.56
C VAL A 60 -1.19 -13.12 -7.14
N ASP A 61 -2.05 -13.16 -6.13
CA ASP A 61 -2.68 -14.40 -5.65
C ASP A 61 -3.36 -15.21 -6.78
N PRO A 62 -4.33 -14.65 -7.53
CA PRO A 62 -5.03 -15.42 -8.56
C PRO A 62 -4.15 -15.84 -9.74
N VAL A 63 -3.04 -15.16 -10.00
CA VAL A 63 -2.14 -15.45 -11.14
C VAL A 63 -1.06 -16.45 -10.78
N THR A 64 -0.59 -16.44 -9.53
CA THR A 64 0.55 -17.25 -9.11
C THR A 64 0.15 -18.54 -8.38
N GLY A 65 -1.04 -18.59 -7.77
CA GLY A 65 -1.43 -19.70 -6.89
C GLY A 65 -0.43 -19.91 -5.74
N ALA A 66 0.27 -18.84 -5.34
CA ALA A 66 1.24 -18.90 -4.25
C ALA A 66 0.54 -19.28 -2.93
N SER A 67 1.27 -19.91 -2.02
CA SER A 67 0.72 -20.20 -0.69
C SER A 67 0.40 -18.92 0.08
N ASP A 68 -0.71 -18.93 0.82
CA ASP A 68 -1.14 -17.84 1.72
C ASP A 68 0.01 -17.31 2.60
N ALA A 69 0.85 -18.21 3.12
CA ALA A 69 2.00 -17.85 3.95
C ALA A 69 3.00 -16.94 3.21
N VAL A 70 3.23 -17.22 1.92
CA VAL A 70 4.12 -16.42 1.08
C VAL A 70 3.52 -15.03 0.84
N LEU A 71 2.22 -14.98 0.52
CA LEU A 71 1.51 -13.71 0.31
C LEU A 71 1.53 -12.84 1.58
N ILE A 72 1.30 -13.44 2.75
CA ILE A 72 1.37 -12.76 4.04
C ILE A 72 2.77 -12.19 4.30
N VAL A 73 3.83 -12.95 4.01
CA VAL A 73 5.21 -12.47 4.16
C VAL A 73 5.47 -11.28 3.25
N PHE A 74 5.06 -11.34 1.98
CA PHE A 74 5.21 -10.24 1.02
C PHE A 74 4.46 -8.98 1.48
N VAL A 75 3.20 -9.12 1.88
CA VAL A 75 2.37 -8.02 2.39
C VAL A 75 3.00 -7.41 3.64
N THR A 76 3.45 -8.25 4.58
CA THR A 76 4.07 -7.80 5.83
C THR A 76 5.38 -7.06 5.58
N LEU A 77 6.22 -7.57 4.68
CA LEU A 77 7.45 -6.87 4.26
C LEU A 77 7.12 -5.53 3.59
N SER A 78 6.09 -5.48 2.76
CA SER A 78 5.62 -4.23 2.16
C SER A 78 5.23 -3.20 3.23
N HIS A 79 4.48 -3.62 4.25
CA HIS A 79 4.15 -2.76 5.39
C HIS A 79 5.41 -2.28 6.13
N ALA A 80 6.35 -3.18 6.44
CA ALA A 80 7.59 -2.84 7.12
C ALA A 80 8.42 -1.82 6.32
N ILE A 81 8.58 -2.03 5.02
CA ILE A 81 9.27 -1.10 4.11
C ILE A 81 8.55 0.24 4.07
N GLY A 82 7.22 0.23 3.99
CA GLY A 82 6.43 1.46 3.95
C GLY A 82 6.54 2.26 5.25
N LEU A 83 6.48 1.59 6.41
CA LEU A 83 6.67 2.23 7.72
C LEU A 83 8.10 2.76 7.88
N ALA A 84 9.11 2.01 7.45
CA ALA A 84 10.50 2.47 7.45
C ALA A 84 10.66 3.73 6.57
N ALA A 85 10.07 3.74 5.38
CA ALA A 85 10.08 4.90 4.50
C ALA A 85 9.41 6.12 5.14
N ILE A 86 8.25 5.94 5.79
CA ILE A 86 7.57 7.02 6.52
C ILE A 86 8.41 7.49 7.71
N TYR A 87 9.06 6.60 8.46
CA TYR A 87 9.93 6.96 9.57
C TYR A 87 11.06 7.90 9.12
N THR A 88 11.67 7.67 7.95
CA THR A 88 12.69 8.58 7.40
C THR A 88 12.19 10.01 7.14
N THR A 89 10.86 10.23 7.13
CA THR A 89 10.30 11.58 7.00
C THR A 89 10.34 12.37 8.30
N PHE A 90 10.36 11.67 9.44
CA PHE A 90 10.38 12.24 10.79
C PHE A 90 11.78 12.37 11.39
N ASP A 91 12.75 11.60 10.91
CA ASP A 91 14.14 11.60 11.41
C ASP A 91 14.94 12.85 10.99
N ARG A 92 14.42 14.04 11.31
CA ARG A 92 15.01 15.35 11.01
C ARG A 92 14.96 16.28 12.21
#